data_AF-B9F3S8-F1
#
_entry.id   AF-B9F3S8-F1
#
_cell.length_a   1.000
_cell.length_b   1.000
_cell.length_c   1.000
_cell.angle_alpha   90.00
_cell.angle_beta   90.00
_cell.angle_gamma   90.00
#
_symmetry.space_group_name_H-M   'P 1'
#
loop_
_entity.id
_entity.type
_entity.pdbx_description
1 polymer ?
#
loop_
_entity_poly.entity_id
_entity_poly.type
_entity_poly.pdbx_seq_one_letter_code
_entity_poly.pdbx_strand_id
1 'polypeptide(L)'
;MDDIQERMAARLRHLGIRVRAVEEDERCVIPMGGPLPVLPQRVVGIGGTAGMVHPSTGYMVARTLATAPIVADAIVRFLDTGSGDSAFAGDALSAEVWRELWPAQRRRQREFFCFGMDILLKLDLDGTRRFFDAFFDLEPRYWHGFLSSRLFLPELAMFGLSLFAKASNTSRLEIMAKGTAPLAKMIGNLIQDRDR
;
A
#
# COMPACT_ATOMS: atom_id res chain seq x y z
N MET A 1 15.36 16.35 7.20
CA MET A 1 16.06 15.71 6.06
C MET A 1 17.54 15.60 6.36
N ASP A 2 18.14 16.63 6.95
CA ASP A 2 19.56 16.66 7.37
C ASP A 2 19.95 15.47 8.26
N ASP A 3 19.13 15.10 9.25
CA ASP A 3 19.36 13.88 10.08
C ASP A 3 19.52 12.60 9.24
N ILE A 4 18.68 12.40 8.23
CA ILE A 4 18.73 11.20 7.38
C ILE A 4 20.02 11.20 6.56
N GLN A 5 20.41 12.37 6.03
CA GLN A 5 21.64 12.54 5.26
C GLN A 5 22.89 12.31 6.13
N GLU A 6 22.90 12.83 7.36
CA GLU A 6 23.98 12.59 8.32
C GLU A 6 24.11 11.11 8.69
N ARG A 7 22.99 10.44 8.94
CA ARG A 7 22.94 9.00 9.24
C ARG A 7 23.39 8.16 8.05
N MET A 8 23.00 8.53 6.83
CA MET A 8 23.49 7.90 5.60
C MET A 8 25.01 8.05 5.50
N ALA A 9 25.53 9.28 5.63
CA ALA A 9 26.96 9.54 5.55
C ALA A 9 27.77 8.79 6.62
N ALA A 10 27.25 8.72 7.85
CA ALA A 10 27.85 7.92 8.92
C ALA A 10 27.88 6.43 8.58
N ARG A 11 26.80 5.88 8.01
CA ARG A 11 26.73 4.48 7.59
C ARG A 11 27.68 4.17 6.43
N LEU A 12 27.79 5.05 5.45
CA LEU A 12 28.76 4.90 4.35
C LEU A 12 30.20 4.86 4.88
N ARG A 13 30.56 5.77 5.79
CA ARG A 13 31.88 5.76 6.45
C ARG A 13 32.14 4.47 7.23
N HIS A 14 31.16 4.01 8.00
CA HIS A 14 31.26 2.76 8.75
C HIS A 14 31.49 1.54 7.83
N LEU A 15 30.84 1.52 6.66
CA LEU A 15 31.01 0.47 5.65
C LEU A 15 32.28 0.64 4.79
N GLY A 16 33.11 1.66 5.04
CA GLY A 16 34.31 1.94 4.25
C GLY A 16 34.03 2.46 2.84
N ILE A 17 32.79 2.89 2.55
CA ILE A 17 32.39 3.38 1.23
C ILE A 17 32.78 4.85 1.10
N ARG A 18 33.72 5.14 0.18
CA ARG A 18 34.19 6.50 -0.12
C ARG A 18 33.41 7.09 -1.29
N VAL A 19 32.56 8.08 -1.00
CA VAL A 19 31.89 8.89 -2.03
C VAL A 19 32.95 9.69 -2.79
N ARG A 20 32.94 9.60 -4.13
CA ARG A 20 33.89 10.30 -5.01
C ARG A 20 33.32 11.61 -5.54
N ALA A 21 32.05 11.57 -5.94
CA ALA A 21 31.29 12.69 -6.45
C ALA A 21 29.81 12.47 -6.10
N VAL A 22 29.06 13.56 -6.03
CA VAL A 22 27.59 13.57 -5.97
C VAL A 22 27.14 14.31 -7.21
N GLU A 23 26.50 13.61 -8.13
CA GLU A 23 26.05 14.18 -9.41
C GLU A 23 24.75 14.98 -9.22
N GLU A 24 23.81 14.44 -8.44
CA GLU A 24 22.50 15.04 -8.17
C GLU A 24 22.08 14.77 -6.72
N ASP A 25 21.32 15.71 -6.15
CA ASP A 25 20.64 15.57 -4.85
C ASP A 25 19.13 15.78 -5.07
N GLU A 26 18.35 14.71 -4.85
CA GLU A 26 16.90 14.72 -4.99
C GLU A 26 16.23 14.47 -3.64
N ARG A 27 15.30 15.36 -3.28
CA ARG A 27 14.43 15.19 -2.11
C ARG A 27 13.12 14.55 -2.55
N CYS A 28 13.00 13.24 -2.32
CA CYS A 28 11.78 12.51 -2.63
C CYS A 28 10.83 12.44 -1.42
N VAL A 29 9.55 12.71 -1.65
CA VAL A 29 8.47 12.52 -0.67
C VAL A 29 7.45 11.55 -1.25
N ILE A 30 7.26 10.42 -0.58
CA ILE A 30 6.29 9.40 -0.98
C ILE A 30 5.13 9.40 0.02
N PRO A 31 3.91 9.80 -0.37
CA PRO A 31 2.75 9.73 0.51
C PRO A 31 2.30 8.27 0.67
N MET A 32 2.81 7.63 1.73
CA MET A 32 2.55 6.25 2.09
C MET A 32 1.05 5.99 2.31
N GLY A 33 0.39 5.39 1.32
CA GLY A 33 -1.03 5.06 1.44
C GLY A 33 -1.94 6.26 1.63
N GLY A 34 -1.65 7.39 0.96
CA GLY A 34 -2.50 8.59 0.94
C GLY A 34 -3.98 8.32 0.63
N PRO A 35 -4.88 9.32 0.77
CA PRO A 35 -6.32 9.10 0.68
C PRO A 35 -6.72 8.43 -0.64
N LEU A 36 -7.76 7.60 -0.58
CA LEU A 36 -8.37 7.13 -1.82
C LEU A 36 -8.91 8.35 -2.59
N PRO A 37 -8.83 8.32 -3.94
CA PRO A 37 -9.49 9.32 -4.76
C PRO A 37 -10.99 9.40 -4.42
N VAL A 38 -11.62 10.53 -4.69
CA VAL A 38 -13.09 10.62 -4.65
C VAL A 38 -13.63 9.78 -5.81
N LEU A 39 -14.48 8.81 -5.51
CA LEU A 39 -15.00 7.86 -6.49
C LEU A 39 -16.53 7.94 -6.56
N PRO A 40 -17.13 8.05 -7.77
CA PRO A 40 -16.48 8.33 -9.05
C PRO A 40 -16.06 9.81 -9.19
N GLN A 41 -15.10 10.09 -10.09
CA GLN A 41 -14.76 11.45 -10.52
C GLN A 41 -14.35 11.46 -12.01
N ARG A 42 -14.54 12.59 -12.70
CA ARG A 42 -14.31 12.71 -14.15
C ARG A 42 -12.85 12.51 -14.55
N VAL A 43 -11.90 13.03 -13.77
CA VAL A 43 -10.47 12.90 -14.10
C VAL A 43 -9.97 11.54 -13.63
N VAL A 44 -9.44 10.74 -14.55
CA VAL A 44 -8.80 9.46 -14.23
C VAL A 44 -7.36 9.70 -13.83
N GLY A 45 -6.94 9.13 -12.70
CA GLY A 45 -5.55 9.08 -12.28
C GLY A 45 -4.95 7.68 -12.46
N ILE A 46 -3.63 7.57 -12.42
CA ILE A 46 -2.91 6.30 -12.38
C ILE A 46 -1.69 6.39 -11.45
N GLY A 47 -1.34 5.29 -10.79
CA GLY A 47 -0.24 5.24 -9.84
C GLY A 47 -0.50 6.08 -8.59
N GLY A 48 0.43 6.97 -8.24
CA GLY A 48 0.35 7.78 -7.02
C GLY A 48 -0.91 8.66 -6.96
N THR A 49 -1.31 9.25 -8.09
CA THR A 49 -2.51 10.11 -8.18
C THR A 49 -3.82 9.31 -8.08
N ALA A 50 -3.76 7.99 -8.30
CA ALA A 50 -4.87 7.07 -8.07
C ALA A 50 -4.84 6.41 -6.69
N GLY A 51 -3.96 6.83 -5.77
CA GLY A 51 -3.87 6.25 -4.42
C GLY A 51 -3.27 4.84 -4.39
N MET A 52 -2.50 4.45 -5.41
CA MET A 52 -1.97 3.08 -5.54
C MET A 52 -0.72 2.82 -4.70
N VAL A 53 -0.13 3.84 -4.07
CA VAL A 53 1.02 3.69 -3.17
C VAL A 53 0.68 2.72 -2.06
N HIS A 54 1.50 1.68 -1.89
CA HIS A 54 1.31 0.70 -0.83
C HIS A 54 1.48 1.39 0.54
N PRO A 55 0.47 1.36 1.43
CA PRO A 55 0.54 2.05 2.73
C PRO A 55 1.75 1.67 3.57
N SER A 56 2.08 0.38 3.67
CA SER A 56 3.20 -0.06 4.51
C SER A 56 4.60 0.05 3.89
N THR A 57 4.74 0.09 2.55
CA THR A 57 6.06 0.00 1.87
C THR A 57 6.41 1.20 1.02
N GLY A 58 5.42 2.01 0.61
CA GLY A 58 5.63 3.16 -0.28
C GLY A 58 5.82 2.79 -1.74
N TYR A 59 5.88 1.50 -2.05
CA TYR A 59 6.06 1.05 -3.42
C TYR A 59 4.75 1.17 -4.22
N MET A 60 4.87 1.65 -5.45
CA MET A 60 3.74 1.76 -6.39
C MET A 60 4.06 1.31 -7.81
N VAL A 61 5.33 1.27 -8.22
CA VAL A 61 5.74 1.08 -9.62
C VAL A 61 5.18 -0.22 -10.21
N ALA A 62 5.47 -1.36 -9.59
CA ALA A 62 5.01 -2.66 -10.07
C ALA A 62 3.47 -2.74 -10.13
N ARG A 63 2.79 -2.19 -9.11
CA ARG A 63 1.32 -2.14 -9.07
C ARG A 63 0.74 -1.26 -10.18
N THR A 64 1.37 -0.12 -10.44
CA THR A 64 0.97 0.82 -11.51
C THR A 64 1.07 0.14 -12.87
N LEU A 65 2.20 -0.52 -13.16
CA LEU A 65 2.40 -1.26 -14.40
C LEU A 65 1.39 -2.41 -14.55
N ALA A 66 1.13 -3.16 -13.49
CA ALA A 66 0.13 -4.23 -13.51
C ALA A 66 -1.31 -3.72 -13.73
N THR A 67 -1.56 -2.44 -13.44
CA THR A 67 -2.89 -1.83 -13.55
C THR A 67 -3.11 -1.13 -14.90
N ALA A 68 -2.04 -0.74 -15.59
CA ALA A 68 -2.11 -0.13 -16.91
C ALA A 68 -2.98 -0.91 -17.93
N PRO A 69 -2.85 -2.25 -18.09
CA PRO A 69 -3.72 -2.99 -19.01
C PRO A 69 -5.18 -2.97 -18.59
N ILE A 70 -5.48 -3.03 -17.28
CA ILE A 70 -6.86 -2.97 -16.76
C ILE A 70 -7.54 -1.65 -17.17
N VAL A 71 -6.81 -0.54 -17.06
CA VAL A 71 -7.30 0.78 -17.48
C VAL A 71 -7.53 0.82 -18.99
N ALA A 72 -6.56 0.34 -19.77
CA ALA A 72 -6.66 0.31 -21.22
C ALA A 72 -7.87 -0.53 -21.69
N ASP A 73 -8.05 -1.72 -21.12
CA ASP A 73 -9.15 -2.62 -21.46
C ASP A 73 -10.51 -2.01 -21.09
N ALA A 74 -10.61 -1.31 -19.96
CA ALA A 74 -11.83 -0.60 -19.57
C ALA A 74 -12.19 0.51 -20.57
N ILE A 75 -11.20 1.26 -21.05
CA ILE A 75 -11.40 2.30 -22.06
C ILE A 75 -11.85 1.69 -23.39
N VAL A 76 -11.15 0.65 -23.86
CA VAL A 76 -11.49 -0.03 -25.13
C VAL A 76 -12.92 -0.58 -25.08
N ARG A 77 -13.27 -1.33 -24.02
CA ARG A 77 -14.62 -1.90 -23.86
C ARG A 77 -15.70 -0.83 -23.89
N PHE A 78 -15.51 0.29 -23.19
CA PHE A 78 -16.50 1.38 -23.16
C PHE A 78 -16.69 2.04 -24.53
N LEU A 79 -15.62 2.15 -25.32
CA LEU A 79 -15.70 2.71 -26.67
C LEU A 79 -16.40 1.73 -27.64
N ASP A 80 -16.13 0.43 -27.50
CA ASP A 80 -16.72 -0.62 -28.34
C ASP A 80 -18.24 -0.78 -28.14
N THR A 81 -18.79 -0.39 -26.99
CA THR A 81 -20.25 -0.42 -26.73
C THR A 81 -21.03 0.69 -27.44
N GLY A 82 -20.39 1.50 -28.31
CA GLY A 82 -21.03 2.63 -29.00
C GLY A 82 -21.49 3.75 -28.05
N SER A 83 -21.02 3.72 -26.81
CA SER A 83 -21.42 4.65 -25.74
C SER A 83 -20.68 6.00 -25.81
N GLY A 84 -19.73 6.12 -26.74
CA GLY A 84 -18.89 7.29 -26.98
C GLY A 84 -19.62 8.51 -27.56
N ASP A 85 -20.78 8.33 -28.19
CA ASP A 85 -21.50 9.40 -28.89
C ASP A 85 -22.42 10.24 -27.98
N SER A 86 -22.49 9.92 -26.69
CA SER A 86 -23.30 10.68 -25.73
C SER A 86 -22.52 11.83 -25.08
N ALA A 87 -23.20 12.95 -24.79
CA ALA A 87 -22.61 14.07 -24.07
C ALA A 87 -22.06 13.70 -22.67
N PHE A 88 -22.54 12.60 -22.08
CA PHE A 88 -22.12 12.07 -20.78
C PHE A 88 -21.10 10.92 -20.87
N ALA A 89 -20.62 10.59 -22.07
CA ALA A 89 -19.76 9.43 -22.32
C ALA A 89 -18.51 9.41 -21.43
N GLY A 90 -17.88 10.57 -21.22
CA GLY A 90 -16.66 10.60 -20.42
C GLY A 90 -16.88 10.45 -18.90
N ASP A 91 -18.06 10.78 -18.36
CA ASP A 91 -18.35 10.59 -16.94
C ASP A 91 -18.55 9.10 -16.69
N ALA A 92 -19.33 8.45 -17.55
CA ALA A 92 -19.53 7.01 -17.54
C ALA A 92 -18.22 6.25 -17.74
N LEU A 93 -17.39 6.66 -18.72
CA LEU A 93 -16.06 6.08 -18.94
C LEU A 93 -15.17 6.21 -17.70
N SER A 94 -15.08 7.41 -17.12
CA SER A 94 -14.25 7.63 -15.94
C SER A 94 -14.73 6.80 -14.74
N ALA A 95 -16.05 6.69 -14.54
CA ALA A 95 -16.63 5.87 -13.50
C ALA A 95 -16.35 4.37 -13.70
N GLU A 96 -16.38 3.90 -14.95
CA GLU A 96 -15.99 2.53 -15.29
C GLU A 96 -14.52 2.27 -14.96
N VAL A 97 -13.61 3.14 -15.41
CA VAL A 97 -12.19 3.01 -15.11
C VAL A 97 -11.94 3.02 -13.59
N TRP A 98 -12.55 3.94 -12.86
CA TRP A 98 -12.40 4.01 -11.40
C TRP A 98 -12.92 2.77 -10.68
N ARG A 99 -14.02 2.18 -11.15
CA ARG A 99 -14.58 0.93 -10.63
C ARG A 99 -13.64 -0.25 -10.84
N GLU A 100 -12.96 -0.32 -11.99
CA GLU A 100 -11.96 -1.35 -12.29
C GLU A 100 -10.65 -1.14 -11.50
N LEU A 101 -10.27 0.12 -11.25
CA LEU A 101 -9.09 0.47 -10.45
C LEU A 101 -9.26 0.17 -8.95
N TRP A 102 -10.44 0.47 -8.41
CA TRP A 102 -10.76 0.35 -6.98
C TRP A 102 -12.04 -0.47 -6.73
N PRO A 103 -12.11 -1.73 -7.17
CA PRO A 103 -13.19 -2.62 -6.78
C PRO A 103 -13.17 -2.82 -5.26
N ALA A 104 -14.32 -3.20 -4.70
CA ALA A 104 -14.49 -3.35 -3.24
C ALA A 104 -13.40 -4.25 -2.62
N GLN A 105 -13.00 -5.33 -3.28
CA GLN A 105 -11.95 -6.23 -2.82
C GLN A 105 -10.60 -5.50 -2.65
N ARG A 106 -10.25 -4.58 -3.56
CA ARG A 106 -9.01 -3.78 -3.47
C ARG A 106 -9.12 -2.68 -2.42
N ARG A 107 -10.29 -2.04 -2.27
CA ARG A 107 -10.54 -1.08 -1.18
C ARG A 107 -10.32 -1.75 0.18
N ARG A 108 -10.92 -2.93 0.38
CA ARG A 108 -10.78 -3.72 1.61
C ARG A 108 -9.35 -4.24 1.85
N GLN A 109 -8.69 -4.71 0.79
CA GLN A 109 -7.28 -5.10 0.84
C GLN A 109 -6.41 -3.93 1.35
N ARG A 110 -6.63 -2.73 0.82
CA ARG A 110 -5.90 -1.52 1.21
C ARG A 110 -6.08 -1.19 2.69
N GLU A 111 -7.29 -1.37 3.25
CA GLU A 111 -7.52 -1.14 4.68
C GLU A 111 -6.63 -2.01 5.57
N PHE A 112 -6.35 -3.24 5.16
CA PHE A 112 -5.42 -4.11 5.88
C PHE A 112 -3.96 -3.62 5.79
N PHE A 113 -3.55 -3.07 4.64
CA PHE A 113 -2.22 -2.46 4.52
C PHE A 113 -2.11 -1.17 5.36
N CYS A 114 -3.16 -0.37 5.43
CA CYS A 114 -3.23 0.79 6.32
C CYS A 114 -3.15 0.36 7.79
N PHE A 115 -3.83 -0.71 8.17
CA PHE A 115 -3.71 -1.31 9.50
C PHE A 115 -2.26 -1.71 9.82
N GLY A 116 -1.58 -2.41 8.91
CA GLY A 116 -0.18 -2.79 9.07
C GLY A 116 0.74 -1.57 9.20
N MET A 117 0.52 -0.53 8.40
CA MET A 117 1.24 0.75 8.48
C MET A 117 1.03 1.43 9.85
N ASP A 118 -0.22 1.51 10.33
CA ASP A 118 -0.56 2.12 11.62
C ASP A 118 0.12 1.41 12.81
N ILE A 119 0.36 0.09 12.72
CA ILE A 119 1.16 -0.65 13.71
C ILE A 119 2.64 -0.30 13.60
N LEU A 120 3.21 -0.38 12.39
CA LEU A 120 4.64 -0.13 12.16
C LEU A 120 5.07 1.25 12.64
N LEU A 121 4.25 2.28 12.42
CA LEU A 121 4.53 3.65 12.87
C LEU A 121 4.56 3.82 14.40
N LYS A 122 4.03 2.86 15.17
CA LYS A 122 4.03 2.88 16.63
C LYS A 122 5.15 2.03 17.24
N LEU A 123 5.88 1.26 16.44
CA LEU A 123 7.00 0.45 16.92
C LEU A 123 8.24 1.35 17.12
N ASP A 124 8.98 1.09 18.18
CA ASP A 124 10.30 1.66 18.38
C ASP A 124 11.34 0.84 17.59
N LEU A 125 12.64 1.17 17.73
CA LEU A 125 13.69 0.49 16.99
C LEU A 125 13.74 -1.02 17.25
N ASP A 126 13.64 -1.44 18.52
CA ASP A 126 13.75 -2.84 18.89
C ASP A 126 12.47 -3.62 18.58
N GLY A 127 11.30 -3.02 18.77
CA GLY A 127 10.03 -3.58 18.32
C GLY A 127 9.99 -3.76 16.81
N THR A 128 10.50 -2.80 16.04
CA THR A 128 10.60 -2.88 14.58
C THR A 128 11.49 -4.04 14.15
N ARG A 129 12.66 -4.21 14.77
CA ARG A 129 13.56 -5.35 14.50
C ARG A 129 12.87 -6.68 14.74
N ARG A 130 12.29 -6.88 15.93
CA ARG A 130 11.60 -8.14 16.27
C ARG A 130 10.40 -8.41 15.35
N PHE A 131 9.68 -7.37 14.94
CA PHE A 131 8.58 -7.49 13.99
C PHE A 131 9.09 -8.02 12.64
N PHE A 132 10.14 -7.41 12.10
CA PHE A 132 10.69 -7.82 10.80
C PHE A 132 11.36 -9.19 10.84
N ASP A 133 11.98 -9.57 11.96
CA ASP A 133 12.50 -10.93 12.16
C ASP A 133 11.36 -11.96 12.02
N ALA A 134 10.23 -11.73 12.69
CA ALA A 134 9.05 -12.61 12.57
C ALA A 134 8.41 -12.56 11.17
N PHE A 135 8.39 -11.39 10.53
CA PHE A 135 7.81 -11.18 9.20
C PHE A 135 8.60 -11.91 8.10
N PHE A 136 9.93 -11.85 8.14
CA PHE A 136 10.79 -12.51 7.14
C PHE A 136 10.97 -14.02 7.42
N ASP A 137 10.67 -14.50 8.63
CA ASP A 137 10.60 -15.95 8.95
C ASP A 137 9.30 -16.62 8.45
N LEU A 138 8.34 -15.84 7.94
CA LEU A 138 7.14 -16.39 7.30
C LEU A 138 7.47 -17.08 5.99
N GLU A 139 6.58 -17.99 5.57
CA GLU A 139 6.66 -18.61 4.26
C GLU A 139 6.73 -17.54 3.15
N PRO A 140 7.63 -17.69 2.15
CA PRO A 140 7.87 -16.66 1.15
C PRO A 140 6.63 -16.11 0.46
N ARG A 141 5.61 -16.96 0.21
CA ARG A 141 4.35 -16.51 -0.40
C ARG A 141 3.67 -15.37 0.35
N TYR A 142 3.77 -15.35 1.68
CA TYR A 142 3.09 -14.36 2.50
C TYR A 142 3.77 -13.01 2.43
N TRP A 143 5.06 -12.93 2.72
CA TRP A 143 5.74 -11.64 2.72
C TRP A 143 5.93 -11.11 1.29
N HIS A 144 6.20 -11.96 0.29
CA HIS A 144 6.19 -11.56 -1.12
C HIS A 144 4.83 -11.00 -1.53
N GLY A 145 3.75 -11.72 -1.19
CA GLY A 145 2.39 -11.34 -1.53
C GLY A 145 1.98 -10.03 -0.87
N PHE A 146 2.33 -9.85 0.41
CA PHE A 146 2.05 -8.63 1.14
C PHE A 146 2.76 -7.43 0.50
N LEU A 147 4.09 -7.50 0.33
CA LEU A 147 4.89 -6.40 -0.23
C LEU A 147 4.51 -6.03 -1.67
N SER A 148 3.97 -6.99 -2.44
CA SER A 148 3.54 -6.80 -3.83
C SER A 148 2.04 -6.51 -4.00
N SER A 149 1.29 -6.33 -2.91
CA SER A 149 -0.17 -6.12 -2.92
C SER A 149 -0.96 -7.24 -3.65
N ARG A 150 -0.51 -8.49 -3.53
CA ARG A 150 -1.14 -9.67 -4.15
C ARG A 150 -2.06 -10.46 -3.22
N LEU A 151 -1.90 -10.33 -1.90
CA LEU A 151 -2.76 -11.02 -0.93
C LEU A 151 -4.10 -10.30 -0.76
N PHE A 152 -5.21 -11.02 -0.76
CA PHE A 152 -6.54 -10.50 -0.45
C PHE A 152 -6.99 -10.88 0.97
N LEU A 153 -8.15 -10.39 1.41
CA LEU A 153 -8.60 -10.47 2.82
C LEU A 153 -8.40 -11.84 3.51
N PRO A 154 -8.77 -13.00 2.91
CA PRO A 154 -8.54 -14.29 3.56
C PRO A 154 -7.06 -14.58 3.78
N GLU A 155 -6.23 -14.32 2.76
CA GLU A 155 -4.78 -14.53 2.81
C GLU A 155 -4.10 -13.52 3.72
N LEU A 156 -4.59 -12.28 3.79
CA LEU A 156 -4.13 -11.24 4.69
C LEU A 156 -4.44 -11.58 6.15
N ALA A 157 -5.63 -12.12 6.42
CA ALA A 157 -5.97 -12.64 7.74
C ALA A 157 -5.05 -13.80 8.13
N MET A 158 -4.82 -14.75 7.22
CA MET A 158 -3.87 -15.85 7.45
C MET A 158 -2.43 -15.36 7.62
N PHE A 159 -2.01 -14.36 6.86
CA PHE A 159 -0.72 -13.68 7.03
C PHE A 159 -0.61 -13.07 8.43
N GLY A 160 -1.62 -12.30 8.86
CA GLY A 160 -1.63 -11.67 10.19
C GLY A 160 -1.60 -12.69 11.33
N LEU A 161 -2.38 -13.77 11.23
CA LEU A 161 -2.36 -14.88 12.19
C LEU A 161 -1.00 -15.59 12.20
N SER A 162 -0.42 -15.86 11.04
CA SER A 162 0.89 -16.52 10.92
C SER A 162 2.00 -15.65 11.52
N LEU A 163 1.97 -14.34 11.24
CA LEU A 163 2.89 -13.36 11.81
C LEU A 163 2.77 -13.33 13.33
N PHE A 164 1.55 -13.26 13.86
CA PHE A 164 1.31 -13.27 15.29
C PHE A 164 1.78 -14.58 15.96
N ALA A 165 1.57 -15.72 15.29
CA ALA A 165 2.03 -17.02 15.77
C ALA A 165 3.56 -17.15 15.77
N LYS A 166 4.28 -16.54 14.82
CA LYS A 166 5.74 -16.54 14.76
C LYS A 166 6.41 -15.47 15.62
N ALA A 167 5.68 -14.40 15.96
CA ALA A 167 6.20 -13.31 16.77
C ALA A 167 6.58 -13.76 18.20
N SER A 168 7.64 -13.16 18.76
CA SER A 168 8.00 -13.34 20.17
C SER A 168 6.87 -12.88 21.11
N ASN A 169 6.83 -13.37 22.36
CA ASN A 169 5.80 -12.95 23.32
C ASN A 169 5.77 -11.43 23.54
N THR A 170 6.94 -10.80 23.58
CA THR A 170 7.07 -9.33 23.67
C THR A 170 6.43 -8.67 22.45
N SER A 171 6.75 -9.14 21.23
CA SER A 171 6.17 -8.61 20.00
C SER A 171 4.65 -8.82 19.94
N ARG A 172 4.13 -9.95 20.42
CA ARG A 172 2.68 -10.21 20.47
C ARG A 172 1.97 -9.18 21.36
N LEU A 173 2.50 -8.93 22.56
CA LEU A 173 1.95 -7.93 23.47
C LEU A 173 1.99 -6.52 22.85
N GLU A 174 3.09 -6.17 22.17
CA GLU A 174 3.19 -4.90 21.47
C GLU A 174 2.21 -4.77 20.31
N ILE A 175 2.08 -5.81 19.47
CA ILE A 175 1.12 -5.84 18.36
C ILE A 175 -0.31 -5.72 18.91
N MET A 176 -0.65 -6.41 19.99
CA MET A 176 -1.96 -6.27 20.63
C MET A 176 -2.17 -4.84 21.13
N ALA A 177 -1.27 -4.33 21.98
CA ALA A 177 -1.40 -3.01 22.59
C ALA A 177 -1.47 -1.88 21.55
N LYS A 178 -0.62 -1.93 20.52
CA LYS A 178 -0.53 -0.89 19.48
C LYS A 178 -1.56 -1.07 18.36
N GLY A 179 -2.02 -2.31 18.15
CA GLY A 179 -2.88 -2.73 17.06
C GLY A 179 -4.38 -2.72 17.36
N THR A 180 -4.83 -2.72 18.63
CA THR A 180 -6.29 -2.71 18.93
C THR A 180 -7.04 -1.55 18.29
N ALA A 181 -6.56 -0.31 18.47
CA ALA A 181 -7.22 0.86 17.88
C ALA A 181 -7.17 0.88 16.34
N PRO A 182 -6.01 0.63 15.69
CA PRO A 182 -5.94 0.43 14.23
C PRO A 182 -6.85 -0.68 13.71
N LEU A 183 -6.97 -1.79 14.44
CA LEU A 183 -7.85 -2.91 14.07
C LEU A 183 -9.32 -2.48 14.10
N ALA A 184 -9.74 -1.78 15.16
CA ALA A 184 -11.09 -1.24 15.27
C ALA A 184 -11.40 -0.26 14.12
N LYS A 185 -10.45 0.61 13.78
CA LYS A 185 -10.55 1.52 12.62
C LYS A 185 -10.70 0.76 11.31
N MET A 186 -9.86 -0.25 11.07
CA MET A 186 -9.95 -1.10 9.88
C MET A 186 -11.32 -1.79 9.78
N ILE A 187 -11.79 -2.41 10.86
CA ILE A 187 -13.12 -3.06 10.90
C ILE A 187 -14.24 -2.06 10.61
N GLY A 188 -14.19 -0.86 11.23
CA GLY A 188 -15.16 0.21 10.97
C GLY A 188 -15.19 0.60 9.48
N ASN A 189 -14.03 0.78 8.86
CA ASN A 189 -13.93 1.10 7.44
C ASN A 189 -14.46 -0.03 6.55
N LEU A 190 -14.17 -1.29 6.88
CA LEU A 190 -14.67 -2.46 6.15
C LEU A 190 -16.20 -2.57 6.21
N ILE A 191 -16.82 -2.17 7.33
CA ILE A 191 -18.28 -2.14 7.48
C ILE A 191 -18.87 -1.02 6.61
N GLN A 192 -18.33 0.20 6.68
CA GLN A 192 -18.80 1.34 5.86
C GLN A 192 -18.62 1.11 4.36
N ASP A 193 -17.58 0.37 3.95
CA ASP A 193 -17.31 0.02 2.56
C ASP A 193 -18.37 -0.94 1.98
N ARG A 194 -19.10 -1.69 2.83
CA ARG A 194 -20.18 -2.58 2.41
C ARG A 194 -21.43 -1.80 1.96
N ASP A 195 -21.56 -0.55 2.41
CA ASP A 195 -22.69 0.32 2.14
C ASP A 195 -22.44 1.27 0.95
N ARG A 196 -21.31 1.13 0.24
CA ARG A 196 -20.87 1.94 -0.92
C ARG A 196 -20.59 1.10 -2.17
#